data_AF-R9JFH1-F1
#
_entry.id   AF-R9JFH1-F1
#
_cell.length_a   1.000
_cell.length_b   1.000
_cell.length_c   1.000
_cell.angle_alpha   90.00
_cell.angle_beta   90.00
_cell.angle_gamma   90.00
#
_symmetry.space_group_name_H-M   'P 1'
#
loop_
_entity.id
_entity.type
_entity.pdbx_description
1 polymer ?
#
loop_
_entity_poly.entity_id
_entity_poly.type
_entity_poly.pdbx_seq_one_letter_code
_entity_poly.pdbx_strand_id
1 'polypeptide(L)'
;MIGTEFIKGQGLGNQLFCYVSARCIAMDLGYEFGTVGQEWLAVNIHSRKGMYFMDMELGTPIRDKEKYRIYQEKESRIFRKNSVHDMTHGCYVADADEGIYKIEDDTLIYGNLQAEQYFLSHKREIREWLKVKKEYDSYEYTRDNLCVINVRGGEYADDHALFLRRKYWLDAMRNMRNIRPDMEFKIVTDDEKAAQRMLPGIEVSHGDLAKDYVTLKNARYLILSNSSFAFFPAFTSETVEMVIAPKYWARHNVSDGYWASGQNIYEGFLYQDRDGKLLDAEQCRREWEAYKERGGLETGGNNYTEREIGIRKKKDRILYWTDKVRNRLRIRG
;
A
#
# COMPACT_ATOMS: atom_id res chain seq x y z
N MET A 1 -16.08 -4.42 -23.96
CA MET A 1 -14.79 -4.40 -23.24
C MET A 1 -14.91 -4.00 -21.76
N ILE A 2 -14.04 -4.50 -20.87
CA ILE A 2 -13.85 -3.97 -19.51
C ILE A 2 -12.59 -3.10 -19.45
N GLY A 3 -12.64 -1.97 -18.75
CA GLY A 3 -11.48 -1.10 -18.62
C GLY A 3 -11.36 -0.30 -17.33
N THR A 4 -10.23 0.39 -17.19
CA THR A 4 -9.93 1.31 -16.08
C THR A 4 -9.25 2.57 -16.60
N GLU A 5 -9.13 3.61 -15.77
CA GLU A 5 -8.46 4.87 -16.11
C GLU A 5 -7.15 5.05 -15.32
N PHE A 6 -6.07 5.44 -16.00
CA PHE A 6 -4.88 5.96 -15.33
C PHE A 6 -5.09 7.44 -15.02
N ILE A 7 -5.28 7.74 -13.73
CA ILE A 7 -5.63 9.09 -13.29
C ILE A 7 -4.35 9.92 -13.10
N LYS A 8 -4.34 11.15 -13.61
CA LYS A 8 -3.24 12.10 -13.45
C LYS A 8 -2.96 12.36 -11.96
N GLY A 9 -1.71 12.14 -11.55
CA GLY A 9 -1.26 12.34 -10.17
C GLY A 9 -1.48 11.14 -9.24
N GLN A 10 -2.12 10.07 -9.72
CA GLN A 10 -2.24 8.82 -8.97
C GLN A 10 -0.85 8.17 -8.81
N GLY A 11 -0.54 7.71 -7.59
CA GLY A 11 0.71 6.99 -7.32
C GLY A 11 0.78 5.67 -8.09
N LEU A 12 2.00 5.26 -8.46
CA LEU A 12 2.19 4.08 -9.31
C LEU A 12 1.58 2.79 -8.73
N GLY A 13 1.70 2.57 -7.42
CA GLY A 13 1.12 1.39 -6.78
C GLY A 13 -0.39 1.28 -7.03
N ASN A 14 -1.12 2.40 -6.90
CA ASN A 14 -2.56 2.43 -7.17
C ASN A 14 -2.86 2.26 -8.65
N GLN A 15 -2.07 2.86 -9.54
CA GLN A 15 -2.21 2.64 -10.99
C GLN A 15 -2.05 1.16 -11.36
N LEU A 16 -1.07 0.48 -10.79
CA LEU A 16 -0.85 -0.96 -11.00
C LEU A 16 -2.00 -1.79 -10.44
N PHE A 17 -2.57 -1.43 -9.30
CA PHE A 17 -3.75 -2.11 -8.76
C PHE A 17 -4.95 -1.99 -9.69
N CYS A 18 -5.28 -0.77 -10.14
CA CYS A 18 -6.36 -0.57 -11.09
C CYS A 18 -6.13 -1.37 -12.38
N TYR A 19 -4.91 -1.30 -12.94
CA TYR A 19 -4.53 -2.03 -14.15
C TYR A 19 -4.65 -3.56 -13.98
N VAL A 20 -4.02 -4.13 -12.95
CA VAL A 20 -3.98 -5.58 -12.74
C VAL A 20 -5.38 -6.11 -12.44
N SER A 21 -6.10 -5.48 -11.51
CA SER A 21 -7.44 -5.93 -11.14
C SER A 21 -8.42 -5.85 -12.31
N ALA A 22 -8.43 -4.74 -13.07
CA ALA A 22 -9.29 -4.61 -14.24
C ALA A 22 -8.96 -5.64 -15.32
N ARG A 23 -7.67 -5.91 -15.56
CA ARG A 23 -7.24 -6.91 -16.53
C ARG A 23 -7.62 -8.33 -16.12
N CYS A 24 -7.42 -8.69 -14.85
CA CYS A 24 -7.82 -9.99 -14.32
C CYS A 24 -9.34 -10.18 -14.35
N ILE A 25 -10.12 -9.17 -13.95
CA ILE A 25 -11.58 -9.23 -13.99
C ILE A 25 -12.09 -9.35 -15.44
N ALA A 26 -11.50 -8.62 -16.39
CA ALA A 26 -11.84 -8.77 -17.82
C ALA A 26 -11.60 -10.21 -18.30
N MET A 27 -10.46 -10.81 -17.92
CA MET A 27 -10.13 -12.20 -18.24
C MET A 27 -11.11 -13.19 -17.61
N ASP A 28 -11.46 -13.02 -16.33
CA ASP A 28 -12.40 -13.89 -15.61
C ASP A 28 -13.81 -13.86 -16.23
N LEU A 29 -14.22 -12.71 -16.74
CA LEU A 29 -15.53 -12.53 -17.40
C LEU A 29 -15.51 -12.87 -18.91
N GLY A 30 -14.35 -13.13 -19.49
CA GLY A 30 -14.20 -13.42 -20.92
C GLY A 30 -14.39 -12.21 -21.83
N TYR A 31 -14.12 -11.01 -21.32
CA TYR A 31 -14.22 -9.74 -22.05
C TYR A 31 -12.85 -9.21 -22.49
N GLU A 32 -12.84 -8.36 -23.52
CA GLU A 32 -11.63 -7.61 -23.89
C GLU A 32 -11.23 -6.61 -22.80
N PHE A 33 -9.94 -6.32 -22.69
CA PHE A 33 -9.39 -5.35 -21.73
C PHE A 33 -8.95 -4.05 -22.42
N GLY A 34 -9.20 -2.91 -21.78
CA GLY A 34 -8.74 -1.61 -22.25
C GLY A 34 -8.44 -0.60 -21.13
N THR A 35 -7.75 0.48 -21.48
CA THR A 35 -7.42 1.55 -20.52
C THR A 35 -7.63 2.95 -21.11
N VAL A 36 -8.07 3.86 -20.24
CA VAL A 36 -8.14 5.30 -20.49
C VAL A 36 -6.87 5.97 -19.95
N GLY A 37 -6.36 6.98 -20.65
CA GLY A 37 -5.31 7.87 -20.13
C GLY A 37 -3.92 7.22 -20.06
N GLN A 38 -3.57 6.34 -21.00
CA GLN A 38 -2.28 5.62 -21.04
C GLN A 38 -1.05 6.53 -20.89
N GLU A 39 -1.15 7.80 -21.31
CA GLU A 39 -0.10 8.82 -21.15
C GLU A 39 0.20 9.20 -19.68
N TRP A 40 -0.68 8.87 -18.73
CA TRP A 40 -0.51 9.16 -17.31
C TRP A 40 0.14 8.00 -16.53
N LEU A 41 0.33 6.83 -17.15
CA LEU A 41 0.96 5.68 -16.51
C LEU A 41 2.39 6.01 -16.07
N ALA A 42 2.69 5.79 -14.78
CA ALA A 42 3.99 6.07 -14.16
C ALA A 42 4.47 7.51 -14.36
N VAL A 43 3.55 8.44 -14.62
CA VAL A 43 3.79 9.88 -14.64
C VAL A 43 3.18 10.49 -13.38
N ASN A 44 4.03 10.95 -12.48
CA ASN A 44 3.63 11.58 -11.23
C ASN A 44 4.55 12.76 -10.88
N ILE A 45 4.37 13.34 -9.68
CA ILE A 45 5.19 14.48 -9.24
C ILE A 45 6.68 14.17 -9.13
N HIS A 46 7.07 12.89 -9.03
CA HIS A 46 8.45 12.43 -8.88
C HIS A 46 9.07 11.88 -10.18
N SER A 47 8.28 11.58 -11.21
CA SER A 47 8.79 11.04 -12.49
C SER A 47 7.88 11.39 -13.67
N ARG A 48 8.49 11.75 -14.81
CA ARG A 48 7.81 11.93 -16.11
C ARG A 48 8.28 10.94 -17.17
N LYS A 49 9.02 9.90 -16.77
CA LYS A 49 9.65 8.94 -17.70
C LYS A 49 8.68 7.83 -18.14
N GLY A 50 7.47 7.78 -17.60
CA GLY A 50 6.53 6.68 -17.79
C GLY A 50 7.10 5.36 -17.26
N MET A 51 6.53 4.24 -17.71
CA MET A 51 6.95 2.89 -17.32
C MET A 51 8.11 2.40 -18.20
N TYR A 52 9.25 3.08 -18.17
CA TYR A 52 10.37 2.81 -19.09
C TYR A 52 11.04 1.43 -18.88
N PHE A 53 10.94 0.86 -17.67
CA PHE A 53 11.66 -0.35 -17.23
C PHE A 53 10.82 -1.65 -17.32
N MET A 54 9.58 -1.57 -17.83
CA MET A 54 8.72 -2.72 -18.10
C MET A 54 8.02 -2.54 -19.45
N ASP A 55 7.81 -3.63 -20.20
CA ASP A 55 6.99 -3.61 -21.42
C ASP A 55 5.56 -4.04 -21.07
N MET A 56 4.76 -3.07 -20.60
CA MET A 56 3.37 -3.33 -20.24
C MET A 56 2.45 -3.25 -21.45
N GLU A 57 1.62 -4.29 -21.64
CA GLU A 57 0.50 -4.29 -22.58
C GLU A 57 -0.70 -3.62 -21.88
N LEU A 58 -1.13 -2.45 -22.35
CA LEU A 58 -2.10 -1.59 -21.66
C LEU A 58 -3.56 -1.85 -22.07
N GLY A 59 -3.82 -2.88 -22.86
CA GLY A 59 -5.11 -3.13 -23.48
C GLY A 59 -5.44 -2.10 -24.56
N THR A 60 -6.65 -2.22 -25.10
CA THR A 60 -7.15 -1.29 -26.12
C THR A 60 -7.25 0.14 -25.54
N PRO A 61 -6.70 1.17 -26.21
CA PRO A 61 -6.85 2.55 -25.78
C PRO A 61 -8.31 3.02 -25.89
N ILE A 62 -8.90 3.38 -24.75
CA ILE A 62 -10.27 3.90 -24.68
C ILE A 62 -10.24 5.43 -24.74
N ARG A 63 -10.70 6.00 -25.86
CA ARG A 63 -10.73 7.46 -26.09
C ARG A 63 -12.07 8.11 -25.74
N ASP A 64 -13.18 7.39 -25.98
CA ASP A 64 -14.54 7.89 -25.77
C ASP A 64 -15.15 7.28 -24.50
N LYS A 65 -14.65 7.65 -23.33
CA LYS A 65 -15.08 7.04 -22.05
C LYS A 65 -16.58 7.15 -21.77
N GLU A 66 -17.24 8.17 -22.31
CA GLU A 66 -18.68 8.40 -22.17
C GLU A 66 -19.56 7.31 -22.82
N LYS A 67 -18.98 6.46 -23.68
CA LYS A 67 -19.67 5.32 -24.28
C LYS A 67 -19.74 4.10 -23.35
N TYR A 68 -19.00 4.12 -22.25
CA TYR A 68 -18.90 3.01 -21.33
C TYR A 68 -19.79 3.23 -20.11
N ARG A 69 -20.34 2.14 -19.58
CA ARG A 69 -20.96 2.14 -18.26
C ARG A 69 -19.88 2.34 -17.19
N ILE A 70 -20.27 2.88 -16.05
CA ILE A 70 -19.36 3.07 -14.91
C ILE A 70 -19.78 2.14 -13.80
N TYR A 71 -18.86 1.29 -13.35
CA TYR A 71 -18.99 0.53 -12.11
C TYR A 71 -18.06 1.15 -11.07
N GLN A 72 -18.63 1.55 -9.93
CA GLN A 72 -17.87 2.00 -8.78
C GLN A 72 -17.81 0.88 -7.76
N GLU A 73 -16.61 0.44 -7.43
CA GLU A 73 -16.35 -0.51 -6.36
C GLU A 73 -16.99 -0.04 -5.05
N LYS A 74 -17.69 -0.95 -4.37
CA LYS A 74 -18.33 -0.63 -3.10
C LYS A 74 -17.32 -0.20 -2.05
N GLU A 75 -17.68 0.88 -1.36
CA GLU A 75 -16.95 1.40 -0.22
C GLU A 75 -17.92 1.86 0.87
N SER A 76 -17.42 1.98 2.09
CA SER A 76 -18.11 2.57 3.22
C SER A 76 -17.24 3.66 3.85
N ARG A 77 -17.88 4.71 4.35
CA ARG A 77 -17.21 5.79 5.09
C ARG A 77 -17.49 5.66 6.57
N ILE A 78 -16.44 5.37 7.35
CA ILE A 78 -16.53 5.38 8.82
C ILE A 78 -15.87 6.61 9.42
N PHE A 79 -16.54 7.25 10.36
CA PHE A 79 -16.06 8.46 11.03
C PHE A 79 -15.55 8.13 12.43
N ARG A 80 -14.25 8.35 12.68
CA ARG A 80 -13.59 7.96 13.94
C ARG A 80 -12.86 9.14 14.59
N LYS A 81 -13.01 9.31 15.91
CA LYS A 81 -12.34 10.37 16.70
C LYS A 81 -10.82 10.19 16.85
N ASN A 82 -10.26 9.16 16.24
CA ASN A 82 -8.87 8.76 16.39
C ASN A 82 -7.92 9.40 15.35
N SER A 83 -8.45 10.18 14.39
CA SER A 83 -7.67 10.92 13.40
C SER A 83 -8.44 12.15 12.92
N VAL A 84 -7.77 13.31 12.76
CA VAL A 84 -8.41 14.49 12.13
C VAL A 84 -8.97 14.16 10.76
N HIS A 85 -8.26 13.37 9.96
CA HIS A 85 -8.71 12.97 8.64
C HIS A 85 -10.04 12.21 8.72
N ASP A 86 -10.11 11.18 9.57
CA ASP A 86 -11.30 10.32 9.68
C ASP A 86 -12.48 11.07 10.33
N MET A 87 -12.21 12.11 11.12
CA MET A 87 -13.25 13.01 11.63
C MET A 87 -13.82 13.95 10.56
N THR A 88 -13.01 14.33 9.57
CA THR A 88 -13.37 15.38 8.60
C THR A 88 -13.89 14.81 7.29
N HIS A 89 -13.27 13.72 6.82
CA HIS A 89 -13.53 13.13 5.50
C HIS A 89 -14.08 11.70 5.58
N GLY A 90 -14.09 11.10 6.77
CA GLY A 90 -14.32 9.68 6.95
C GLY A 90 -13.12 8.84 6.49
N CYS A 91 -12.89 7.73 7.18
CA CYS A 91 -12.02 6.69 6.66
C CYS A 91 -12.76 5.99 5.52
N TYR A 92 -12.15 5.95 4.35
CA TYR A 92 -12.53 4.99 3.32
C TYR A 92 -12.34 3.59 3.91
N VAL A 93 -13.32 2.71 3.72
CA VAL A 93 -13.28 1.29 4.12
C VAL A 93 -13.86 0.49 2.97
N ALA A 94 -13.05 -0.38 2.37
CA ALA A 94 -13.51 -1.30 1.35
C ALA A 94 -13.08 -2.74 1.67
N ASP A 95 -13.90 -3.67 1.23
CA ASP A 95 -13.62 -5.10 1.15
C ASP A 95 -13.65 -5.52 -0.33
N ALA A 96 -13.48 -6.80 -0.63
CA ALA A 96 -13.76 -7.31 -1.97
C ALA A 96 -15.25 -7.12 -2.31
N ASP A 97 -15.53 -6.67 -3.52
CA ASP A 97 -16.88 -6.44 -4.03
C ASP A 97 -17.25 -7.46 -5.11
N GLU A 98 -17.95 -8.51 -4.71
CA GLU A 98 -18.48 -9.55 -5.60
C GLU A 98 -19.39 -9.01 -6.73
N GLY A 99 -19.92 -7.80 -6.57
CA GLY A 99 -20.73 -7.17 -7.62
C GLY A 99 -19.93 -6.90 -8.90
N ILE A 100 -18.61 -6.78 -8.81
CA ILE A 100 -17.74 -6.50 -9.96
C ILE A 100 -17.71 -7.65 -10.97
N TYR A 101 -18.01 -8.88 -10.54
CA TYR A 101 -18.11 -10.05 -11.42
C TYR A 101 -19.49 -10.22 -12.06
N LYS A 102 -20.40 -9.26 -11.84
CA LYS A 102 -21.76 -9.24 -12.43
C LYS A 102 -21.93 -8.10 -13.43
N ILE A 103 -20.86 -7.40 -13.76
CA ILE A 103 -20.89 -6.30 -14.72
C ILE A 103 -20.99 -6.84 -16.14
N GLU A 104 -21.64 -6.07 -17.00
CA GLU A 104 -21.74 -6.36 -18.42
C GLU A 104 -20.51 -5.85 -19.17
N ASP A 105 -20.37 -6.27 -20.41
CA ASP A 105 -19.39 -5.72 -21.33
C ASP A 105 -19.59 -4.19 -21.52
N ASP A 106 -18.54 -3.51 -21.98
CA ASP A 106 -18.50 -2.03 -22.14
C ASP A 106 -18.66 -1.28 -20.81
N THR A 107 -17.92 -1.73 -19.79
CA THR A 107 -17.90 -1.14 -18.44
C THR A 107 -16.50 -0.68 -18.03
N LEU A 108 -16.38 0.56 -17.58
CA LEU A 108 -15.22 1.07 -16.86
C LEU A 108 -15.40 0.87 -15.37
N ILE A 109 -14.43 0.19 -14.74
CA ILE A 109 -14.40 -0.02 -13.30
C ILE A 109 -13.52 1.04 -12.61
N TYR A 110 -13.98 1.53 -11.47
CA TYR A 110 -13.27 2.50 -10.64
C TYR A 110 -13.36 2.09 -9.17
N GLY A 111 -12.33 2.42 -8.41
CA GLY A 111 -12.22 2.06 -7.01
C GLY A 111 -10.78 2.10 -6.53
N ASN A 112 -10.55 1.56 -5.34
CA ASN A 112 -9.18 1.25 -4.92
C ASN A 112 -8.69 0.00 -5.66
N LEU A 113 -9.59 -0.96 -5.90
CA LEU A 113 -9.36 -2.19 -6.66
C LEU A 113 -8.14 -2.97 -6.14
N GLN A 114 -7.92 -2.96 -4.82
CA GLN A 114 -6.74 -3.59 -4.21
C GLN A 114 -7.03 -4.96 -3.61
N ALA A 115 -8.27 -5.46 -3.71
CA ALA A 115 -8.60 -6.73 -3.10
C ALA A 115 -7.86 -7.86 -3.82
N GLU A 116 -7.12 -8.65 -3.05
CA GLU A 116 -6.33 -9.77 -3.57
C GLU A 116 -7.16 -10.75 -4.41
N GLN A 117 -8.42 -10.96 -4.01
CA GLN A 117 -9.37 -11.82 -4.70
C GLN A 117 -9.54 -11.49 -6.17
N TYR A 118 -9.38 -10.21 -6.57
CA TYR A 118 -9.53 -9.81 -7.97
C TYR A 118 -8.44 -10.33 -8.90
N PHE A 119 -7.29 -10.73 -8.36
CA PHE A 119 -6.10 -10.98 -9.17
C PHE A 119 -5.24 -12.17 -8.72
N LEU A 120 -5.50 -12.76 -7.54
CA LEU A 120 -4.66 -13.81 -6.96
C LEU A 120 -4.53 -15.04 -7.87
N SER A 121 -5.64 -15.45 -8.50
CA SER A 121 -5.71 -16.59 -9.43
C SER A 121 -4.79 -16.42 -10.64
N HIS A 122 -4.45 -15.18 -11.00
CA HIS A 122 -3.65 -14.80 -12.17
C HIS A 122 -2.20 -14.43 -11.82
N LYS A 123 -1.70 -14.85 -10.65
CA LYS A 123 -0.35 -14.47 -10.17
C LYS A 123 0.76 -14.77 -11.18
N ARG A 124 0.65 -15.84 -11.97
CA ARG A 124 1.66 -16.22 -12.97
C ARG A 124 1.66 -15.25 -14.16
N GLU A 125 0.49 -14.87 -14.63
CA GLU A 125 0.26 -13.94 -15.71
C GLU A 125 0.73 -12.54 -15.32
N ILE A 126 0.37 -12.09 -14.11
CA ILE A 126 0.78 -10.78 -13.56
C ILE A 126 2.30 -10.65 -13.50
N ARG A 127 3.01 -11.73 -13.14
CA ARG A 127 4.48 -11.75 -13.14
C ARG A 127 5.09 -11.52 -14.51
N GLU A 128 4.47 -12.02 -15.58
CA GLU A 128 4.92 -11.74 -16.95
C GLU A 128 4.51 -10.34 -17.40
N TRP A 129 3.33 -9.84 -17.03
CA TRP A 129 2.88 -8.49 -17.38
C TRP A 129 3.72 -7.38 -16.73
N LEU A 130 4.15 -7.60 -15.49
CA LEU A 130 4.95 -6.67 -14.70
C LEU A 130 6.44 -7.04 -14.70
N LYS A 131 6.88 -7.77 -15.74
CA LYS A 131 8.25 -8.22 -15.86
C LYS A 131 9.19 -7.04 -16.10
N VAL A 132 10.18 -6.92 -15.23
CA VAL A 132 11.26 -5.93 -15.39
C VAL A 132 12.15 -6.36 -16.56
N LYS A 133 12.44 -5.40 -17.44
CA LYS A 133 13.40 -5.57 -18.53
C LYS A 133 14.79 -5.93 -18.00
N LYS A 134 15.49 -6.82 -18.71
CA LYS A 134 16.77 -7.41 -18.26
C LYS A 134 17.82 -6.35 -17.94
N GLU A 135 17.88 -5.26 -18.70
CA GLU A 135 18.82 -4.16 -18.52
C GLU A 135 18.53 -3.27 -17.30
N TYR A 136 17.34 -3.36 -16.71
CA TYR A 136 16.96 -2.68 -15.47
C TYR A 136 16.89 -3.60 -14.26
N ASP A 137 16.83 -4.93 -14.47
CA ASP A 137 16.81 -5.90 -13.38
C ASP A 137 18.18 -5.96 -12.68
N SER A 138 18.17 -6.15 -11.36
CA SER A 138 19.37 -6.10 -10.54
C SER A 138 19.19 -6.88 -9.25
N TYR A 139 20.21 -7.65 -8.89
CA TYR A 139 20.28 -8.44 -7.66
C TYR A 139 21.29 -7.83 -6.67
N GLU A 140 21.67 -6.56 -6.86
CA GLU A 140 22.66 -5.84 -6.03
C GLU A 140 22.40 -5.99 -4.52
N TYR A 141 21.12 -6.00 -4.11
CA TYR A 141 20.70 -6.10 -2.71
C TYR A 141 19.97 -7.43 -2.42
N THR A 142 20.18 -8.46 -3.22
CA THR A 142 19.67 -9.81 -2.94
C THR A 142 20.71 -10.58 -2.13
N ARG A 143 20.60 -10.54 -0.80
CA ARG A 143 21.51 -11.25 0.12
C ARG A 143 20.74 -12.00 1.19
N ASP A 144 21.26 -13.15 1.60
CA ASP A 144 20.61 -14.03 2.58
C ASP A 144 20.50 -13.41 3.98
N ASN A 145 21.34 -12.42 4.30
CA ASN A 145 21.33 -11.71 5.58
C ASN A 145 20.86 -10.25 5.46
N LEU A 146 20.27 -9.82 4.34
CA LEU A 146 19.82 -8.44 4.15
C LEU A 146 18.29 -8.35 4.14
N CYS A 147 17.78 -7.48 5.01
CA CYS A 147 16.40 -7.02 4.97
C CYS A 147 16.30 -5.62 4.39
N VAL A 148 15.47 -5.47 3.35
CA VAL A 148 15.13 -4.19 2.74
C VAL A 148 13.90 -3.60 3.41
N ILE A 149 14.01 -2.36 3.87
CA ILE A 149 12.94 -1.61 4.53
C ILE A 149 12.40 -0.57 3.54
N ASN A 150 11.14 -0.70 3.13
CA ASN A 150 10.46 0.32 2.34
C ASN A 150 9.87 1.39 3.26
N VAL A 151 10.52 2.54 3.38
CA VAL A 151 9.97 3.69 4.12
C VAL A 151 9.30 4.64 3.14
N ARG A 152 8.01 4.89 3.34
CA ARG A 152 7.27 5.93 2.60
C ARG A 152 7.27 7.22 3.40
N GLY A 153 7.95 8.25 2.87
CA GLY A 153 7.89 9.60 3.40
C GLY A 153 6.99 10.49 2.56
N GLY A 154 7.49 11.67 2.18
CA GLY A 154 6.74 12.61 1.35
C GLY A 154 5.48 13.09 2.07
N GLU A 155 4.33 13.00 1.39
CA GLU A 155 3.03 13.41 1.94
C GLU A 155 2.63 12.66 3.22
N TYR A 156 3.19 11.46 3.44
CA TYR A 156 2.88 10.68 4.65
C TYR A 156 3.54 11.33 5.85
N ALA A 157 4.74 11.91 5.72
CA ALA A 157 5.61 12.29 6.82
C ALA A 157 4.99 13.33 7.79
N ASP A 158 3.94 14.04 7.37
CA ASP A 158 3.23 15.05 8.17
C ASP A 158 1.87 14.57 8.72
N ASP A 159 1.46 13.32 8.43
CA ASP A 159 0.23 12.70 8.93
C ASP A 159 0.53 11.63 9.98
N HIS A 160 0.17 11.88 11.24
CA HIS A 160 0.38 10.94 12.35
C HIS A 160 -0.43 9.65 12.21
N ALA A 161 -1.61 9.67 11.60
CA ALA A 161 -2.41 8.46 11.43
C ALA A 161 -1.78 7.52 10.39
N LEU A 162 -1.14 8.10 9.37
CA LEU A 162 -0.61 7.39 8.20
C LEU A 162 0.89 7.05 8.30
N PHE A 163 1.72 7.93 8.88
CA PHE A 163 3.17 7.78 8.98
C PHE A 163 3.58 6.81 10.08
N LEU A 164 4.09 5.64 9.70
CA LEU A 164 4.47 4.58 10.65
C LEU A 164 5.51 5.07 11.65
N ARG A 165 5.20 4.86 12.93
CA ARG A 165 6.06 5.27 14.05
C ARG A 165 7.34 4.46 14.09
N ARG A 166 8.41 5.04 14.65
CA ARG A 166 9.71 4.36 14.83
C ARG A 166 9.59 2.98 15.46
N LYS A 167 8.68 2.83 16.42
CA LYS A 167 8.47 1.57 17.14
C LYS A 167 8.11 0.43 16.18
N TYR A 168 7.23 0.66 15.20
CA TYR A 168 6.87 -0.35 14.20
C TYR A 168 8.12 -0.91 13.51
N TRP A 169 8.96 -0.03 13.00
CA TRP A 169 10.20 -0.41 12.30
C TRP A 169 11.17 -1.17 13.20
N LEU A 170 11.40 -0.69 14.43
CA LEU A 170 12.33 -1.34 15.36
C LEU A 170 11.85 -2.71 15.81
N ASP A 171 10.55 -2.89 16.00
CA ASP A 171 9.97 -4.19 16.37
C ASP A 171 10.03 -5.14 15.16
N ALA A 172 9.78 -4.65 13.93
CA ALA A 172 9.91 -5.45 12.72
C ALA A 172 11.36 -5.89 12.47
N MET A 173 12.33 -5.00 12.67
CA MET A 173 13.75 -5.35 12.63
C MET A 173 14.12 -6.40 13.68
N ARG A 174 13.52 -6.33 14.88
CA ARG A 174 13.72 -7.34 15.92
C ARG A 174 13.15 -8.69 15.50
N ASN A 175 11.95 -8.69 14.92
CA ASN A 175 11.32 -9.91 14.41
C ASN A 175 12.17 -10.55 13.29
N MET A 176 12.72 -9.76 12.37
CA MET A 176 13.67 -10.26 11.36
C MET A 176 14.94 -10.83 12.00
N ARG A 177 15.48 -10.19 13.05
CA ARG A 177 16.65 -10.71 13.78
C ARG A 177 16.37 -11.98 14.59
N ASN A 178 15.13 -12.20 15.03
CA ASN A 178 14.74 -13.44 15.71
C ASN A 178 14.77 -14.64 14.75
N ILE A 179 14.54 -14.40 13.46
CA ILE A 179 14.67 -15.41 12.40
C ILE A 179 16.14 -15.60 12.06
N ARG A 180 16.86 -14.48 11.88
CA ARG A 180 18.26 -14.48 11.48
C ARG A 180 19.09 -13.48 12.31
N PRO A 181 19.91 -13.94 13.29
CA PRO A 181 20.61 -13.04 14.21
C PRO A 181 21.60 -12.05 13.56
N ASP A 182 22.21 -12.41 12.43
CA ASP A 182 23.15 -11.59 11.65
C ASP A 182 22.45 -10.67 10.62
N MET A 183 21.13 -10.45 10.74
CA MET A 183 20.37 -9.63 9.79
C MET A 183 20.86 -8.17 9.76
N GLU A 184 21.25 -7.75 8.56
CA GLU A 184 21.53 -6.38 8.14
C GLU A 184 20.26 -5.71 7.60
N PHE A 185 20.25 -4.38 7.61
CA PHE A 185 19.10 -3.59 7.16
C PHE A 185 19.54 -2.49 6.20
N LYS A 186 18.73 -2.25 5.17
CA LYS A 186 18.88 -1.15 4.23
C LYS A 186 17.52 -0.52 3.94
N ILE A 187 17.47 0.80 3.84
CA ILE A 187 16.22 1.53 3.57
C ILE A 187 16.15 1.91 2.09
N VAL A 188 15.01 1.63 1.48
CA VAL A 188 14.57 2.18 0.19
C VAL A 188 13.43 3.16 0.47
N THR A 189 13.58 4.40 0.03
CA THR A 189 12.62 5.46 0.37
C THR A 189 12.60 6.57 -0.68
N ASP A 190 11.48 7.25 -0.79
CA ASP A 190 11.31 8.51 -1.52
C ASP A 190 11.69 9.76 -0.71
N ASP A 191 12.01 9.60 0.59
CA ASP A 191 12.36 10.70 1.49
C ASP A 191 13.48 10.30 2.45
N GLU A 192 14.73 10.46 1.99
CA GLU A 192 15.91 10.12 2.77
C GLU A 192 15.97 10.86 4.11
N LYS A 193 15.52 12.12 4.16
CA LYS A 193 15.56 12.95 5.37
C LYS A 193 14.58 12.45 6.42
N ALA A 194 13.39 12.03 6.02
CA ALA A 194 12.42 11.43 6.92
C ALA A 194 12.92 10.06 7.40
N ALA A 195 13.45 9.23 6.48
CA ALA A 195 13.99 7.91 6.80
C ALA A 195 15.16 7.99 7.79
N GLN A 196 16.18 8.81 7.54
CA GLN A 196 17.34 8.98 8.43
C GLN A 196 16.94 9.50 9.82
N ARG A 197 15.90 10.34 9.89
CA ARG A 197 15.36 10.80 11.17
C ARG A 197 14.63 9.67 11.91
N MET A 198 13.91 8.83 11.18
CA MET A 198 13.15 7.71 11.73
C MET A 198 14.06 6.58 12.19
N LEU A 199 15.08 6.25 11.38
CA LEU A 199 15.98 5.11 11.51
C LEU A 199 17.45 5.53 11.19
N PRO A 200 18.06 6.32 12.08
CA PRO A 200 19.44 6.79 11.95
C PRO A 200 20.42 5.62 12.05
N GLY A 201 21.50 5.69 11.28
CA GLY A 201 22.54 4.67 11.24
C GLY A 201 22.25 3.48 10.32
N ILE A 202 21.05 3.41 9.72
CA ILE A 202 20.74 2.45 8.66
C ILE A 202 21.07 3.09 7.32
N GLU A 203 21.74 2.35 6.45
CA GLU A 203 22.05 2.80 5.09
C GLU A 203 20.75 3.10 4.34
N VAL A 204 20.67 4.27 3.72
CA VAL A 204 19.53 4.70 2.91
C VAL A 204 19.96 4.77 1.45
N SER A 205 19.17 4.15 0.58
CA SER A 205 19.23 4.36 -0.87
C SER A 205 17.93 4.98 -1.35
N HIS A 206 18.04 6.05 -2.12
CA HIS A 206 16.98 6.48 -3.02
C HIS A 206 17.47 6.30 -4.46
N GLY A 207 16.86 5.35 -5.17
CA GLY A 207 17.09 5.16 -6.60
C GLY A 207 16.14 5.99 -7.45
N ASP A 208 16.23 5.81 -8.77
CA ASP A 208 15.07 6.15 -9.61
C ASP A 208 13.97 5.10 -9.42
N LEU A 209 12.80 5.35 -10.03
CA LEU A 209 11.63 4.49 -9.91
C LEU A 209 11.93 3.01 -10.19
N ALA A 210 12.74 2.73 -11.20
CA ALA A 210 13.14 1.37 -11.58
C ALA A 210 14.02 0.73 -10.49
N LYS A 211 15.05 1.44 -10.02
CA LYS A 211 15.96 0.91 -8.98
C LYS A 211 15.22 0.62 -7.67
N ASP A 212 14.32 1.50 -7.24
CA ASP A 212 13.53 1.28 -6.02
C ASP A 212 12.59 0.07 -6.19
N TYR A 213 11.90 -0.05 -7.33
CA TYR A 213 11.03 -1.19 -7.63
C TYR A 213 11.81 -2.51 -7.62
N VAL A 214 12.94 -2.56 -8.32
CA VAL A 214 13.77 -3.77 -8.49
C VAL A 214 14.42 -4.19 -7.17
N THR A 215 14.87 -3.23 -6.36
CA THR A 215 15.42 -3.51 -5.04
C THR A 215 14.39 -4.20 -4.14
N LEU A 216 13.13 -3.78 -4.20
CA LEU A 216 12.04 -4.44 -3.46
C LEU A 216 11.70 -5.81 -4.07
N LYS A 217 11.57 -5.90 -5.41
CA LYS A 217 11.23 -7.13 -6.13
C LYS A 217 12.22 -8.26 -5.81
N ASN A 218 13.51 -7.96 -5.76
CA ASN A 218 14.54 -8.98 -5.62
C ASN A 218 15.05 -9.16 -4.17
N ALA A 219 14.48 -8.45 -3.19
CA ALA A 219 14.84 -8.62 -1.78
C ALA A 219 14.39 -9.99 -1.23
N ARG A 220 15.20 -10.59 -0.34
CA ARG A 220 14.81 -11.81 0.38
C ARG A 220 13.94 -11.54 1.60
N TYR A 221 14.19 -10.43 2.30
CA TYR A 221 13.41 -10.05 3.48
C TYR A 221 12.93 -8.62 3.33
N LEU A 222 11.64 -8.37 3.57
CA LEU A 222 11.01 -7.07 3.39
C LEU A 222 10.32 -6.60 4.67
N ILE A 223 10.52 -5.33 5.02
CA ILE A 223 9.66 -4.61 5.97
C ILE A 223 9.01 -3.46 5.18
N LEU A 224 7.69 -3.49 5.05
CA LEU A 224 6.95 -2.57 4.19
C LEU A 224 6.33 -1.40 4.95
N SER A 225 6.07 -0.32 4.22
CA SER A 225 5.22 0.78 4.66
C SER A 225 3.73 0.52 4.32
N ASN A 226 2.86 1.47 4.68
CA ASN A 226 1.46 1.51 4.23
C ASN A 226 1.31 1.97 2.76
N SER A 227 2.34 1.85 1.92
CA SER A 227 2.30 2.31 0.53
C SER A 227 2.00 1.17 -0.43
N SER A 228 1.03 1.37 -1.32
CA SER A 228 0.74 0.43 -2.41
C SER A 228 1.91 0.23 -3.38
N PHE A 229 2.88 1.16 -3.42
CA PHE A 229 4.05 1.06 -4.30
C PHE A 229 4.83 -0.25 -4.09
N ALA A 230 5.00 -0.69 -2.85
CA ALA A 230 5.80 -1.86 -2.53
C ALA A 230 5.05 -3.19 -2.71
N PHE A 231 3.73 -3.15 -2.96
CA PHE A 231 2.92 -4.37 -3.06
C PHE A 231 3.33 -5.24 -4.24
N PHE A 232 3.25 -4.74 -5.48
CA PHE A 232 3.54 -5.56 -6.66
C PHE A 232 4.99 -6.07 -6.73
N PRO A 233 6.03 -5.29 -6.36
CA PRO A 233 7.38 -5.84 -6.20
C PRO A 233 7.42 -7.06 -5.26
N ALA A 234 6.79 -6.96 -4.09
CA ALA A 234 6.77 -8.05 -3.12
C ALA A 234 5.92 -9.24 -3.60
N PHE A 235 4.74 -8.96 -4.16
CA PHE A 235 3.79 -9.97 -4.65
C PHE A 235 4.35 -10.79 -5.82
N THR A 236 5.05 -10.13 -6.74
CA THR A 236 5.65 -10.76 -7.94
C THR A 236 7.05 -11.30 -7.70
N SER A 237 7.62 -11.11 -6.50
CA SER A 237 8.97 -11.54 -6.15
C SER A 237 9.14 -13.06 -6.27
N GLU A 238 10.33 -13.46 -6.72
CA GLU A 238 10.78 -14.86 -6.77
C GLU A 238 11.81 -15.17 -5.69
N THR A 239 12.31 -14.15 -5.00
CA THR A 239 13.39 -14.27 -4.03
C THR A 239 12.92 -14.00 -2.61
N VAL A 240 11.76 -13.38 -2.43
CA VAL A 240 11.23 -13.04 -1.11
C VAL A 240 10.93 -14.30 -0.30
N GLU A 241 11.43 -14.32 0.93
CA GLU A 241 11.21 -15.36 1.93
C GLU A 241 10.24 -14.89 3.01
N MET A 242 10.30 -13.60 3.38
CA MET A 242 9.37 -13.02 4.35
C MET A 242 9.10 -11.54 4.10
N VAL A 243 7.83 -11.18 4.26
CA VAL A 243 7.33 -9.80 4.24
C VAL A 243 6.67 -9.48 5.57
N ILE A 244 7.13 -8.41 6.24
CA ILE A 244 6.42 -7.80 7.37
C ILE A 244 5.76 -6.51 6.88
N ALA A 245 4.44 -6.44 7.01
CA ALA A 245 3.61 -5.30 6.70
C ALA A 245 2.93 -4.74 7.98
N PRO A 246 2.51 -3.47 7.97
CA PRO A 246 1.76 -2.92 9.10
C PRO A 246 0.34 -3.47 9.16
N LYS A 247 -0.06 -4.00 10.32
CA LYS A 247 -1.47 -4.31 10.60
C LYS A 247 -2.31 -3.04 10.61
N TYR A 248 -3.55 -3.11 10.14
CA TYR A 248 -4.44 -1.98 9.90
C TYR A 248 -3.84 -1.01 8.89
N TRP A 249 -3.59 -1.50 7.67
CA TRP A 249 -2.97 -0.73 6.60
C TRP A 249 -3.56 0.69 6.50
N ALA A 250 -2.69 1.69 6.37
CA ALA A 250 -2.96 3.14 6.42
C ALA A 250 -3.48 3.72 7.76
N ARG A 251 -3.81 2.90 8.76
CA ARG A 251 -4.30 3.32 10.09
C ARG A 251 -3.63 2.61 11.26
N HIS A 252 -2.48 1.97 11.04
CA HIS A 252 -1.70 1.23 12.04
C HIS A 252 -1.57 1.96 13.38
N ASN A 253 -1.30 3.27 13.33
CA ASN A 253 -1.06 4.06 14.53
C ASN A 253 -2.32 4.31 15.35
N VAL A 254 -3.48 4.43 14.71
CA VAL A 254 -4.70 4.98 15.32
C VAL A 254 -5.87 4.01 15.37
N SER A 255 -5.86 2.94 14.57
CA SER A 255 -6.95 1.98 14.49
C SER A 255 -7.30 1.39 15.86
N ASP A 256 -8.59 1.19 16.11
CA ASP A 256 -9.12 0.48 17.28
C ASP A 256 -9.56 -0.96 16.94
N GLY A 257 -9.22 -1.44 15.74
CA GLY A 257 -9.61 -2.75 15.23
C GLY A 257 -10.05 -2.70 13.76
N TYR A 258 -10.37 -1.51 13.23
CA TYR A 258 -10.72 -1.38 11.82
C TYR A 258 -9.53 -1.39 10.87
N TRP A 259 -9.80 -1.86 9.65
CA TRP A 259 -8.94 -1.65 8.50
C TRP A 259 -9.49 -0.50 7.66
N ALA A 260 -8.61 0.41 7.22
CA ALA A 260 -8.99 1.40 6.19
C ALA A 260 -9.28 0.71 4.85
N SER A 261 -8.76 -0.49 4.65
CA SER A 261 -9.23 -1.36 3.58
C SER A 261 -8.93 -2.79 3.99
N GLY A 262 -9.97 -3.63 4.12
CA GLY A 262 -9.80 -5.07 4.28
C GLY A 262 -9.17 -5.70 3.04
N GLN A 263 -9.24 -5.00 1.90
CA GLN A 263 -8.54 -5.35 0.66
C GLN A 263 -7.03 -5.47 0.81
N ASN A 264 -6.43 -4.81 1.81
CA ASN A 264 -4.97 -4.80 2.00
C ASN A 264 -4.45 -5.96 2.88
N ILE A 265 -5.27 -7.01 3.06
CA ILE A 265 -4.91 -8.24 3.76
C ILE A 265 -4.59 -9.33 2.73
N TYR A 266 -3.33 -9.42 2.35
CA TYR A 266 -2.76 -10.27 1.30
C TYR A 266 -2.15 -11.55 1.86
N GLU A 267 -2.34 -12.65 1.15
CA GLU A 267 -1.70 -13.93 1.46
C GLU A 267 -0.17 -13.85 1.31
N GLY A 268 0.53 -14.59 2.17
CA GLY A 268 1.99 -14.63 2.22
C GLY A 268 2.66 -13.45 2.92
N PHE A 269 1.89 -12.47 3.42
CA PHE A 269 2.42 -11.37 4.23
C PHE A 269 2.17 -11.64 5.73
N LEU A 270 3.08 -11.16 6.58
CA LEU A 270 2.87 -11.10 8.02
C LEU A 270 2.57 -9.66 8.43
N TYR A 271 1.54 -9.49 9.26
CA TYR A 271 1.03 -8.21 9.72
C TYR A 271 1.45 -7.95 11.15
N GLN A 272 2.30 -6.94 11.35
CA GLN A 272 2.76 -6.55 12.66
C GLN A 272 1.80 -5.57 13.31
N ASP A 273 1.35 -5.87 14.52
CA ASP A 273 0.57 -4.94 15.34
C ASP A 273 1.44 -3.89 16.06
N ARG A 274 0.81 -3.02 16.86
CA ARG A 274 1.50 -1.95 17.58
C ARG A 274 2.39 -2.45 18.72
N ASP A 275 2.27 -3.71 19.14
CA ASP A 275 3.07 -4.31 20.20
C ASP A 275 4.23 -5.16 19.65
N GLY A 276 4.27 -5.36 18.33
CA GLY A 276 5.31 -6.11 17.63
C GLY A 276 4.94 -7.57 17.36
N LYS A 277 3.70 -7.98 17.66
CA LYS A 277 3.21 -9.32 17.35
C LYS A 277 2.93 -9.43 15.86
N LEU A 278 3.36 -10.54 15.27
CA LEU A 278 3.07 -10.89 13.87
C LEU A 278 1.81 -11.76 13.80
N LEU A 279 0.96 -11.45 12.82
CA LEU A 279 -0.21 -12.22 12.47
C LEU A 279 -0.18 -12.54 10.98
N ASP A 280 -0.70 -13.69 10.57
CA ASP A 280 -0.92 -13.98 9.16
C ASP A 280 -2.20 -13.30 8.62
N ALA A 281 -2.42 -13.45 7.31
CA ALA A 281 -3.59 -12.91 6.61
C ALA A 281 -4.91 -13.48 7.16
N GLU A 282 -4.97 -14.80 7.41
CA GLU A 282 -6.18 -15.47 7.92
C GLU A 282 -6.58 -14.94 9.30
N GLN A 283 -5.61 -14.80 10.22
CA GLN A 283 -5.81 -14.19 11.52
C GLN A 283 -6.31 -12.74 11.39
N CYS A 284 -5.72 -11.95 10.48
CA CYS A 284 -6.16 -10.57 10.26
C CYS A 284 -7.58 -10.49 9.69
N ARG A 285 -7.95 -11.37 8.75
CA ARG A 285 -9.31 -11.46 8.20
C ARG A 285 -10.31 -11.87 9.28
N ARG A 286 -10.00 -12.88 10.10
CA ARG A 286 -10.86 -13.27 11.24
C ARG A 286 -11.10 -12.14 12.23
N GLU A 287 -10.06 -11.40 12.60
CA GLU A 287 -10.21 -10.24 13.48
C GLU A 287 -11.02 -9.12 12.82
N TRP A 288 -10.85 -8.90 11.52
CA TRP A 288 -11.62 -7.91 10.76
C TRP A 288 -13.10 -8.27 10.67
N GLU A 289 -13.46 -9.51 10.34
CA GLU A 289 -14.85 -9.98 10.35
C GLU A 289 -15.47 -9.84 11.75
N ALA A 290 -14.75 -10.28 12.79
CA ALA A 290 -15.24 -10.16 14.16
C ALA A 290 -15.38 -8.70 14.62
N TYR A 291 -14.63 -7.77 14.04
CA TYR A 291 -14.81 -6.33 14.28
C TYR A 291 -16.09 -5.82 13.60
N LYS A 292 -16.35 -6.22 12.34
CA LYS A 292 -17.57 -5.86 11.61
C LYS A 292 -18.83 -6.40 12.30
N GLU A 293 -18.83 -7.68 12.69
CA GLU A 293 -19.97 -8.34 13.37
C GLU A 293 -20.36 -7.67 14.69
N ARG A 294 -19.41 -7.04 15.38
CA ARG A 294 -19.65 -6.32 16.64
C ARG A 294 -20.13 -4.88 16.45
N GLY A 295 -20.56 -4.51 15.24
CA GLY A 295 -20.99 -3.15 14.92
C GLY A 295 -19.81 -2.19 14.73
N GLY A 296 -18.60 -2.70 14.50
CA GLY A 296 -17.39 -1.88 14.34
C GLY A 296 -17.42 -0.95 13.11
N LEU A 297 -18.39 -1.09 12.20
CA LEU A 297 -18.61 -0.15 11.10
C LEU A 297 -19.70 0.89 11.40
N GLU A 298 -20.41 0.77 12.52
CA GLU A 298 -21.44 1.73 12.88
C GLU A 298 -20.80 3.11 13.11
N THR A 299 -21.37 4.11 12.43
CA THR A 299 -20.96 5.50 12.54
C THR A 299 -21.94 6.23 13.45
N GLY A 300 -21.44 6.72 14.58
CA GLY A 300 -22.19 7.64 15.43
C GLY A 300 -22.26 9.03 14.81
N GLY A 301 -22.94 9.18 13.68
CA GLY A 301 -23.17 10.44 12.96
C GLY A 301 -21.93 11.09 12.34
N ASN A 302 -22.10 11.72 11.17
CA ASN A 302 -21.03 12.39 10.40
C ASN A 302 -20.64 13.79 10.93
N ASN A 303 -20.95 14.12 12.20
CA ASN A 303 -21.02 15.51 12.66
C ASN A 303 -20.08 15.79 13.85
N TYR A 304 -18.77 15.56 13.68
CA TYR A 304 -17.82 16.08 14.66
C TYR A 304 -17.74 17.61 14.55
N THR A 305 -17.84 18.29 15.69
CA THR A 305 -17.77 19.75 15.72
C THR A 305 -16.37 20.27 15.40
N GLU A 306 -16.24 21.49 14.87
CA GLU A 306 -14.94 22.14 14.65
C GLU A 306 -14.08 22.17 15.94
N ARG A 307 -14.74 22.30 17.09
CA ARG A 307 -14.09 22.24 18.41
C ARG A 307 -13.48 20.87 18.66
N GLU A 308 -14.21 19.79 18.40
CA GLU A 308 -13.69 18.42 18.56
C GLU A 308 -12.53 18.14 17.60
N ILE A 309 -12.67 18.54 16.33
CA ILE A 309 -11.60 18.43 15.33
C ILE A 309 -10.37 19.24 15.76
N GLY A 310 -10.56 20.46 16.26
CA GLY A 310 -9.49 21.31 16.77
C GLY A 310 -8.76 20.72 17.98
N ILE A 311 -9.49 20.09 18.91
CA ILE A 311 -8.90 19.33 20.01
C ILE A 311 -8.09 18.16 19.48
N ARG A 312 -8.61 17.40 18.52
CA ARG A 312 -7.90 16.27 17.93
C ARG A 312 -6.63 16.71 17.21
N LYS A 313 -6.68 17.79 16.43
CA LYS A 313 -5.53 18.37 15.74
C LYS A 313 -4.42 18.76 16.71
N LYS A 314 -4.76 19.32 17.88
CA LYS A 314 -3.77 19.59 18.94
C LYS A 314 -3.14 18.31 19.47
N LYS A 315 -3.93 17.25 19.71
CA LYS A 315 -3.43 15.94 20.15
C LYS A 315 -2.51 15.29 19.11
N ASP A 316 -2.91 15.23 17.85
CA ASP A 316 -2.10 14.65 16.77
C ASP A 316 -0.78 15.41 16.59
N ARG A 317 -0.81 16.74 16.71
CA ARG A 317 0.41 17.56 16.69
C ARG A 317 1.33 17.26 17.88
N ILE A 318 0.78 17.12 19.08
CA ILE A 318 1.56 16.73 20.26
C ILE A 318 2.20 15.36 20.04
N LEU A 319 1.43 14.36 19.62
CA LEU A 319 1.93 13.01 19.34
C LEU A 319 3.06 13.01 18.31
N TYR A 320 2.88 13.74 17.20
CA TYR A 320 3.91 13.94 16.19
C TYR A 320 5.21 14.51 16.77
N TRP A 321 5.12 15.57 17.57
CA TRP A 321 6.31 16.17 18.20
C TRP A 321 6.93 15.27 19.25
N THR A 322 6.13 14.57 20.04
CA THR A 322 6.62 13.60 21.03
C THR A 322 7.43 12.49 20.35
N ASP A 323 6.93 11.93 19.25
CA ASP A 323 7.65 10.92 18.48
C ASP A 323 8.92 11.52 17.84
N LYS A 324 8.85 12.73 17.27
CA LYS A 324 10.00 13.41 16.68
C LYS A 324 11.10 13.75 17.69
N VAL A 325 10.73 14.16 18.92
CA VAL A 325 11.67 14.47 20.01
C VAL A 325 12.25 13.19 20.61
N ARG A 326 11.42 12.17 20.86
CA ARG A 326 11.87 10.86 21.37
C ARG A 326 12.88 10.23 20.42
N ASN A 327 12.66 10.36 19.12
CA ASN A 327 13.60 9.91 18.10
C ASN A 327 14.93 10.67 18.15
N ARG A 328 14.96 11.96 18.50
CA ARG A 328 16.19 12.75 18.64
C ARG A 328 16.99 12.43 19.90
N LEU A 329 16.32 12.22 21.04
CA LEU A 329 16.98 11.96 22.32
C LEU A 329 17.69 10.60 22.35
N ARG A 330 17.13 9.59 21.68
CA ARG A 330 17.74 8.25 21.52
C ARG A 330 18.86 8.17 20.48
N ILE A 331 19.21 9.27 19.81
CA ILE A 331 20.37 9.36 18.90
C ILE A 331 21.63 9.82 19.66
N ARG A 332 21.47 10.38 20.87
CA ARG A 332 22.55 10.98 21.66
C ARG A 332 23.01 10.12 22.85
N GLY A 333 22.49 8.91 22.99
CA GLY A 333 22.93 7.90 23.96
C GLY A 333 22.84 6.54 23.31
#